data_AF-A0A7Y9FRY1-F1
#
_entry.id   AF-A0A7Y9FRY1-F1
#
_cell.length_a   1.000
_cell.length_b   1.000
_cell.length_c   1.000
_cell.angle_alpha   90.00
_cell.angle_beta   90.00
_cell.angle_gamma   90.00
#
_symmetry.space_group_name_H-M   'P 1'
#
loop_
_entity.id
_entity.type
_entity.pdbx_description
1 polymer ?
#
loop_
_entity_poly.entity_id
_entity_poly.type
_entity_poly.pdbx_seq_one_letter_code
_entity_poly.pdbx_strand_id
1 'polypeptide(L)'
;MQAQELPVLPHQESALRRAGEALNQIRPDAARDLDSAFRREPSLIGQAAEGKTDGAVIAMADEHRVRLDPEARAGRFVENWQGLARERAGGDQARADKATMRMGAMAESLRRDPELAKALERRAPELELKLERGRSIQKSLEQSIGIGRERDRGMSL
;
A
#
# COMPACT_ATOMS: atom_id res chain seq x y z
N MET A 1 14.04 -18.62 -14.48
CA MET A 1 14.15 -19.53 -13.32
C MET A 1 12.78 -19.59 -12.67
N GLN A 2 12.14 -20.77 -12.66
CA GLN A 2 10.88 -20.96 -11.92
C GLN A 2 11.23 -21.03 -10.43
N ALA A 3 10.61 -20.18 -9.61
CA ALA A 3 10.67 -20.33 -8.16
C ALA A 3 10.03 -21.69 -7.82
N GLN A 4 10.83 -22.63 -7.30
CA GLN A 4 10.29 -23.89 -6.81
C GLN A 4 9.41 -23.55 -5.60
N GLU A 5 8.13 -23.89 -5.65
CA GLU A 5 7.19 -23.76 -4.53
C GLU A 5 7.51 -24.80 -3.45
N LEU A 6 8.68 -24.66 -2.83
CA LEU A 6 9.10 -25.49 -1.73
C LEU A 6 8.26 -25.12 -0.50
N PRO A 7 7.73 -26.11 0.25
CA PRO A 7 6.97 -25.83 1.45
C PRO A 7 7.86 -25.12 2.47
N VAL A 8 7.35 -24.03 3.05
CA VAL A 8 8.02 -23.35 4.16
C VAL A 8 8.13 -24.33 5.32
N LEU A 9 9.35 -24.54 5.81
CA LEU A 9 9.59 -25.52 6.86
C LEU A 9 9.18 -24.92 8.23
N PRO A 10 8.63 -25.71 9.18
CA PRO A 10 8.19 -25.18 10.47
C PRO A 10 9.27 -24.43 11.26
N HIS A 11 10.54 -24.81 11.07
CA HIS A 11 11.67 -24.12 11.69
C HIS A 11 11.97 -22.76 11.03
N GLN A 12 11.67 -22.57 9.74
CA GLN A 12 11.80 -21.30 9.04
C GLN A 12 10.74 -20.31 9.55
N GLU A 13 9.49 -20.75 9.71
CA GLU A 13 8.44 -19.93 10.33
C GLU A 13 8.81 -19.54 11.77
N SER A 14 9.30 -20.50 12.54
CA SER A 14 9.75 -20.27 13.92
C SER A 14 10.97 -19.34 14.00
N ALA A 15 11.88 -19.40 13.03
CA ALA A 15 13.02 -18.49 12.94
C ALA A 15 12.57 -17.07 12.57
N LEU A 16 11.69 -16.94 11.57
CA LEU A 16 11.13 -15.66 11.15
C LEU A 16 10.36 -14.98 12.29
N ARG A 17 9.53 -15.74 13.01
CA ARG A 17 8.80 -15.23 14.18
C ARG A 17 9.75 -14.73 15.27
N ARG A 18 10.76 -15.52 15.63
CA ARG A 18 11.77 -15.11 16.63
C ARG A 18 12.56 -13.88 16.20
N ALA A 19 12.91 -13.77 14.91
CA ALA A 19 13.57 -12.59 14.36
C ALA A 19 12.66 -11.35 14.46
N GLY A 20 11.38 -11.49 14.13
CA GLY A 20 10.39 -10.42 14.29
C GLY A 20 10.20 -9.99 15.75
N GLU A 21 10.12 -10.94 16.68
CA GLU A 21 10.06 -10.68 18.12
C GLU A 21 11.31 -9.93 18.60
N ALA A 22 12.51 -10.34 18.18
CA ALA A 22 13.77 -9.68 18.52
C ALA A 22 13.83 -8.24 17.97
N LEU A 23 13.39 -8.00 16.73
CA LEU A 23 13.28 -6.65 16.18
C LEU A 23 12.33 -5.78 17.01
N ASN A 24 11.17 -6.32 17.38
CA ASN A 24 10.17 -5.59 18.17
C ASN A 24 10.64 -5.28 19.59
N GLN A 25 11.56 -6.07 20.16
CA GLN A 25 12.21 -5.76 21.45
C GLN A 25 13.15 -4.56 21.35
N ILE A 26 13.82 -4.36 20.20
CA ILE A 26 14.69 -3.20 19.98
C ILE A 26 13.84 -1.93 19.79
N ARG A 27 12.80 -2.02 18.96
CA ARG A 27 11.88 -0.91 18.72
C ARG A 27 10.48 -1.45 18.42
N PRO A 28 9.42 -0.91 19.06
CA PRO A 28 8.05 -1.26 18.74
C PRO A 28 7.75 -1.14 17.24
N ASP A 29 7.06 -2.15 16.71
CA ASP A 29 6.67 -2.32 15.29
C ASP A 29 7.83 -2.44 14.29
N ALA A 30 9.08 -2.64 14.71
CA ALA A 30 10.21 -2.79 13.77
C ALA A 30 10.03 -3.95 12.79
N ALA A 31 9.43 -5.07 13.21
CA ALA A 31 9.11 -6.18 12.30
C ALA A 31 8.08 -5.77 11.23
N ARG A 32 7.15 -4.88 11.57
CA ARG A 32 6.17 -4.34 10.63
C ARG A 32 6.80 -3.35 9.66
N ASP A 33 7.73 -2.52 10.14
CA ASP A 33 8.51 -1.61 9.31
C ASP A 33 9.37 -2.43 8.30
N LEU A 34 9.94 -3.55 8.72
CA LEU A 34 10.69 -4.47 7.83
C LEU A 34 9.81 -5.17 6.79
N ASP A 35 8.64 -5.67 7.19
CA ASP A 35 7.67 -6.27 6.24
C ASP A 35 7.24 -5.24 5.18
N SER A 36 6.98 -4.00 5.61
CA SER A 36 6.61 -2.90 4.71
C SER A 36 7.73 -2.56 3.73
N ALA A 37 8.98 -2.52 4.22
CA ALA A 37 10.16 -2.27 3.40
C ALA A 37 10.34 -3.37 2.34
N PHE A 38 10.20 -4.64 2.70
CA PHE A 38 10.32 -5.76 1.76
C PHE A 38 9.19 -5.83 0.74
N ARG A 39 7.97 -5.44 1.09
CA ARG A 39 6.88 -5.31 0.11
C ARG A 39 7.13 -4.20 -0.91
N ARG A 40 7.74 -3.10 -0.46
CA ARG A 40 8.09 -1.94 -1.31
C ARG A 40 9.26 -2.27 -2.22
N GLU A 41 10.30 -2.91 -1.67
CA GLU A 41 11.53 -3.25 -2.38
C GLU A 41 11.88 -4.74 -2.16
N PRO A 42 11.30 -5.65 -2.96
CA PRO A 42 11.53 -7.09 -2.81
C PRO A 42 12.99 -7.53 -3.01
N SER A 43 13.80 -6.74 -3.71
CA SER A 43 15.24 -6.99 -3.89
C SER A 43 16.00 -7.00 -2.56
N LEU A 44 15.51 -6.29 -1.53
CA LEU A 44 16.15 -6.26 -0.21
C LEU A 44 16.06 -7.61 0.52
N ILE A 45 15.08 -8.47 0.17
CA ILE A 45 14.94 -9.80 0.79
C ILE A 45 16.17 -10.64 0.48
N GLY A 46 16.59 -10.69 -0.79
CA GLY A 46 17.77 -11.44 -1.22
C GLY A 46 19.05 -10.88 -0.60
N GLN A 47 19.21 -9.56 -0.59
CA GLN A 47 20.36 -8.90 0.02
C GLN A 47 20.48 -9.19 1.51
N ALA A 48 19.37 -9.07 2.25
CA ALA A 48 19.35 -9.38 3.67
C ALA A 48 19.65 -10.86 3.95
N ALA A 49 19.13 -11.78 3.12
CA ALA A 49 19.42 -13.21 3.22
C ALA A 49 20.91 -13.53 2.94
N GLU A 50 21.57 -12.75 2.09
CA GLU A 50 23.02 -12.81 1.84
C GLU A 50 23.86 -12.11 2.94
N GLY A 51 23.23 -11.54 3.97
CA GLY A 51 23.90 -10.82 5.05
C GLY A 51 24.15 -9.33 4.77
N LYS A 52 23.74 -8.81 3.62
CA LYS A 52 23.80 -7.38 3.28
C LYS A 52 22.54 -6.68 3.81
N THR A 53 22.55 -6.33 5.09
CA THR A 53 21.37 -5.81 5.79
C THR A 53 21.24 -4.28 5.76
N ASP A 54 22.27 -3.54 5.36
CA ASP A 54 22.28 -2.07 5.39
C ASP A 54 21.09 -1.46 4.63
N GLY A 55 20.79 -1.96 3.43
CA GLY A 55 19.64 -1.51 2.63
C GLY A 55 18.30 -1.78 3.33
N ALA A 56 18.15 -2.95 3.95
CA ALA A 56 16.95 -3.28 4.71
C ALA A 56 16.80 -2.37 5.94
N VAL A 57 17.89 -2.06 6.65
CA VAL A 57 17.87 -1.16 7.81
C VAL A 57 17.48 0.27 7.41
N ILE A 58 18.03 0.79 6.30
CA ILE A 58 17.68 2.11 5.77
C ILE A 58 16.19 2.15 5.37
N ALA A 59 15.73 1.15 4.64
CA ALA A 59 14.32 1.07 4.22
C ALA A 59 13.38 0.94 5.43
N MET A 60 13.73 0.14 6.44
CA MET A 60 13.00 0.06 7.71
C MET A 60 12.90 1.41 8.43
N ALA A 61 13.97 2.22 8.41
CA ALA A 61 13.96 3.54 9.02
C ALA A 61 13.04 4.51 8.25
N ASP A 62 13.01 4.42 6.92
CA ASP A 62 12.06 5.18 6.11
C ASP A 62 10.60 4.77 6.38
N GLU A 63 10.33 3.47 6.44
CA GLU A 63 9.00 2.95 6.78
C GLU A 63 8.53 3.41 8.16
N HIS A 64 9.43 3.42 9.14
CA HIS A 64 9.16 3.96 10.47
C HIS A 64 8.79 5.44 10.42
N ARG A 65 9.58 6.26 9.72
CA ARG A 65 9.31 7.70 9.55
C ARG A 65 7.95 7.92 8.93
N VAL A 66 7.65 7.21 7.84
CA VAL A 66 6.36 7.32 7.17
C VAL A 66 5.23 6.89 8.08
N ARG A 67 5.38 5.82 8.85
CA ARG A 67 4.35 5.39 9.79
C ARG A 67 4.04 6.46 10.86
N LEU A 68 5.02 7.23 11.29
CA LEU A 68 4.82 8.29 12.29
C LEU A 68 4.30 9.60 11.69
N ASP A 69 4.64 9.91 10.45
CA ASP A 69 4.27 11.17 9.80
C ASP A 69 3.03 11.04 8.89
N PRO A 70 1.87 11.62 9.26
CA PRO A 70 0.66 11.58 8.44
C PRO A 70 0.84 12.21 7.05
N GLU A 71 1.71 13.22 6.89
CA GLU A 71 1.98 13.85 5.59
C GLU A 71 2.73 12.90 4.67
N ALA A 72 3.73 12.20 5.21
CA ALA A 72 4.45 11.17 4.50
C ALA A 72 3.52 10.01 4.10
N ARG A 73 2.63 9.57 5.01
CA ARG A 73 1.60 8.56 4.67
C ARG A 73 0.67 9.04 3.56
N ALA A 74 0.23 10.30 3.62
CA ALA A 74 -0.61 10.89 2.59
C ALA A 74 0.11 10.93 1.23
N GLY A 75 1.39 11.34 1.20
CA GLY A 75 2.19 11.32 -0.02
C GLY A 75 2.28 9.91 -0.64
N ARG A 76 2.55 8.89 0.18
CA ARG A 76 2.58 7.50 -0.30
C ARG A 76 1.21 7.00 -0.76
N PHE A 77 0.15 7.43 -0.10
CA PHE A 77 -1.20 7.09 -0.52
C PHE A 77 -1.50 7.65 -1.92
N VAL A 78 -1.16 8.92 -2.17
CA VAL A 78 -1.33 9.57 -3.48
C VAL A 78 -0.53 8.84 -4.56
N GLU A 79 0.74 8.53 -4.30
CA GLU A 79 1.60 7.80 -5.24
C GLU A 79 1.01 6.44 -5.64
N ASN A 80 0.59 5.65 -4.63
CA ASN A 80 -0.01 4.33 -4.86
C ASN A 80 -1.36 4.46 -5.60
N TRP A 81 -2.18 5.45 -5.26
CA TRP A 81 -3.46 5.71 -5.90
C TRP A 81 -3.28 6.05 -7.39
N GLN A 82 -2.35 6.94 -7.71
CA GLN A 82 -2.03 7.30 -9.10
C GLN A 82 -1.42 6.13 -9.88
N GLY A 83 -0.62 5.28 -9.22
CA GLY A 83 -0.13 4.02 -9.78
C GLY A 83 -1.28 3.10 -10.20
N LEU A 84 -2.22 2.85 -9.30
CA LEU A 84 -3.40 2.02 -9.57
C LEU A 84 -4.33 2.63 -10.62
N ALA A 85 -4.48 3.96 -10.64
CA ALA A 85 -5.24 4.66 -11.68
C ALA A 85 -4.63 4.46 -13.07
N ARG A 86 -3.29 4.49 -13.18
CA ARG A 86 -2.57 4.18 -14.42
C ARG A 86 -2.70 2.71 -14.82
N GLU A 87 -2.58 1.77 -13.88
CA GLU A 87 -2.82 0.34 -14.14
C GLU A 87 -4.24 0.10 -14.66
N ARG A 88 -5.22 0.78 -14.09
CA ARG A 88 -6.62 0.72 -14.52
C ARG A 88 -6.83 1.29 -15.93
N ALA A 89 -6.10 2.34 -16.29
CA ALA A 89 -6.16 2.93 -17.63
C ALA A 89 -5.40 2.11 -18.70
N GLY A 90 -4.60 1.13 -18.30
CA GLY A 90 -3.71 0.36 -19.17
C GLY A 90 -4.39 -0.65 -20.11
N GLY A 91 -5.72 -0.72 -20.17
CA GLY A 91 -6.48 -1.46 -21.19
C GLY A 91 -6.69 -2.96 -20.94
N ASP A 92 -6.04 -3.55 -19.93
CA ASP A 92 -6.31 -4.94 -19.50
C ASP A 92 -7.40 -4.94 -18.44
N GLN A 93 -8.58 -5.49 -18.78
CA GLN A 93 -9.74 -5.51 -17.91
C GLN A 93 -9.49 -6.24 -16.58
N ALA A 94 -8.78 -7.37 -16.61
CA ALA A 94 -8.48 -8.13 -15.40
C ALA A 94 -7.52 -7.37 -14.48
N ARG A 95 -6.56 -6.62 -15.05
CA ARG A 95 -5.71 -5.71 -14.27
C ARG A 95 -6.49 -4.49 -13.77
N ALA A 96 -7.40 -3.95 -14.56
CA ALA A 96 -8.24 -2.82 -14.18
C ALA A 96 -9.19 -3.17 -13.03
N ASP A 97 -9.77 -4.37 -13.03
CA ASP A 97 -10.62 -4.87 -11.95
C ASP A 97 -9.81 -5.07 -10.67
N LYS A 98 -8.61 -5.68 -10.75
CA LYS A 98 -7.71 -5.81 -9.60
C LYS A 98 -7.27 -4.45 -9.06
N ALA A 99 -6.94 -3.49 -9.92
CA ALA A 99 -6.59 -2.13 -9.52
C ALA A 99 -7.75 -1.45 -8.80
N THR A 100 -8.97 -1.57 -9.33
CA THR A 100 -10.22 -1.07 -8.74
C THR A 100 -10.46 -1.66 -7.34
N MET A 101 -10.26 -2.98 -7.16
CA MET A 101 -10.37 -3.62 -5.84
C MET A 101 -9.34 -3.09 -4.85
N ARG A 102 -8.08 -2.90 -5.29
CA ARG A 102 -6.99 -2.36 -4.45
C ARG A 102 -7.26 -0.91 -4.05
N MET A 103 -7.76 -0.09 -4.98
CA MET A 103 -8.19 1.28 -4.69
C MET A 103 -9.33 1.30 -3.66
N GLY A 104 -10.30 0.37 -3.77
CA GLY A 104 -11.36 0.23 -2.78
C GLY A 104 -10.85 -0.12 -1.38
N ALA A 105 -9.89 -1.05 -1.28
CA ALA A 105 -9.25 -1.38 -0.01
C ALA A 105 -8.45 -0.20 0.59
N MET A 106 -7.82 0.63 -0.26
CA MET A 106 -7.16 1.86 0.17
C MET A 106 -8.15 2.89 0.69
N ALA A 107 -9.30 3.08 0.03
CA ALA A 107 -10.33 3.99 0.53
C ALA A 107 -10.87 3.52 1.90
N GLU A 108 -11.13 2.22 2.06
CA GLU A 108 -11.60 1.65 3.33
C GLU A 108 -10.56 1.79 4.47
N SER A 109 -9.25 1.74 4.15
CA SER A 109 -8.20 1.92 5.17
C SER A 109 -8.22 3.31 5.81
N LEU A 110 -8.74 4.33 5.10
CA LEU A 110 -8.91 5.69 5.65
C LEU A 110 -9.89 5.75 6.81
N ARG A 111 -10.87 4.84 6.88
CA ARG A 111 -11.76 4.74 8.05
C ARG A 111 -11.01 4.34 9.32
N ARG A 112 -9.90 3.63 9.16
CA ARG A 112 -9.08 3.11 10.27
C ARG A 112 -7.95 4.06 10.66
N ASP A 113 -7.63 5.06 9.82
CA ASP A 113 -6.60 6.07 10.07
C ASP A 113 -7.16 7.49 9.83
N PRO A 114 -7.82 8.09 10.84
CA PRO A 114 -8.41 9.42 10.72
C PRO A 114 -7.37 10.54 10.53
N GLU A 115 -6.14 10.34 11.00
CA GLU A 115 -5.06 11.32 10.82
C GLU A 115 -4.56 11.34 9.37
N LEU A 116 -4.46 10.17 8.73
CA LEU A 116 -4.22 10.08 7.29
C LEU A 116 -5.34 10.73 6.47
N ALA A 117 -6.60 10.52 6.85
CA ALA A 117 -7.74 11.13 6.16
C ALA A 117 -7.65 12.67 6.16
N LYS A 118 -7.36 13.29 7.31
CA LYS A 118 -7.15 14.74 7.42
C LYS A 118 -5.94 15.25 6.63
N ALA A 119 -4.85 14.49 6.61
CA ALA A 119 -3.67 14.83 5.80
C ALA A 119 -4.00 14.78 4.30
N LEU A 120 -4.76 13.77 3.86
CA LEU A 120 -5.22 13.65 2.47
C LEU A 120 -6.21 14.72 2.05
N GLU A 121 -7.06 15.23 2.94
CA GLU A 121 -7.95 16.35 2.63
C GLU A 121 -7.18 17.59 2.16
N ARG A 122 -5.99 17.83 2.71
CA ARG A 122 -5.10 18.93 2.30
C ARG A 122 -4.43 18.67 0.94
N ARG A 123 -4.27 17.40 0.56
CA ARG A 123 -3.65 16.96 -0.70
C ARG A 123 -4.66 16.49 -1.74
N ALA A 124 -5.95 16.69 -1.51
CA ALA A 124 -7.01 16.30 -2.43
C ALA A 124 -6.88 16.87 -3.86
N PRO A 125 -6.33 18.09 -4.07
CA PRO A 125 -6.03 18.57 -5.42
C PRO A 125 -5.05 17.67 -6.20
N GLU A 126 -4.11 17.00 -5.52
CA GLU A 126 -3.12 16.09 -6.14
C GLU A 126 -3.75 14.76 -6.60
N LEU A 127 -4.94 14.42 -6.08
CA LEU A 127 -5.70 13.23 -6.45
C LEU A 127 -6.69 13.51 -7.60
N GLU A 128 -6.69 14.73 -8.16
CA GLU A 128 -7.67 15.22 -9.13
C GLU A 128 -9.13 15.09 -8.64
N LEU A 129 -9.32 14.99 -7.32
CA LEU A 129 -10.63 14.84 -6.70
C LEU A 129 -11.26 16.21 -6.46
N LYS A 130 -12.48 16.39 -6.98
CA LYS A 130 -13.34 17.50 -6.55
C LYS A 130 -13.95 17.13 -5.20
N LEU A 131 -13.33 17.60 -4.11
CA LEU A 131 -13.98 17.56 -2.80
C LEU A 131 -15.22 18.45 -2.84
N GLU A 132 -16.40 17.84 -2.87
CA GLU A 132 -17.64 18.57 -2.65
C GLU A 132 -17.72 19.03 -1.19
N ARG A 133 -18.20 20.26 -0.96
CA ARG A 133 -18.32 20.84 0.39
C ARG A 133 -19.12 19.89 1.30
N GLY A 134 -18.51 19.48 2.42
CA GLY A 134 -19.13 18.60 3.42
C GLY A 134 -19.01 17.10 3.15
N ARG A 135 -18.34 16.67 2.08
CA ARG A 135 -18.08 15.24 1.78
C ARG A 135 -16.68 14.84 2.29
N SER A 136 -16.59 13.67 2.93
CA SER A 136 -15.30 13.13 3.36
C SER A 136 -14.44 12.72 2.15
N ILE A 137 -13.11 12.82 2.30
CA ILE A 137 -12.15 12.37 1.28
C ILE A 137 -12.36 10.90 0.88
N GLN A 138 -12.71 10.04 1.84
CA GLN A 138 -13.04 8.63 1.62
C GLN A 138 -14.18 8.45 0.61
N LYS A 139 -15.33 9.11 0.84
CA LYS A 139 -16.49 8.98 -0.06
C LYS A 139 -16.18 9.52 -1.46
N SER A 140 -15.34 10.54 -1.54
CA SER A 140 -14.89 11.12 -2.81
C SER A 140 -13.99 10.13 -3.58
N LEU A 141 -13.09 9.42 -2.88
CA LEU A 141 -12.27 8.35 -3.44
C LEU A 141 -13.12 7.17 -3.91
N GLU A 142 -14.06 6.68 -3.10
CA GLU A 142 -15.00 5.60 -3.45
C GLU A 142 -15.80 5.93 -4.72
N GLN A 143 -16.29 7.16 -4.83
CA GLN A 143 -17.02 7.63 -6.00
C GLN A 143 -16.13 7.67 -7.25
N SER A 144 -14.89 8.15 -7.14
CA SER A 144 -13.96 8.19 -8.28
C SER A 144 -13.63 6.80 -8.83
N ILE A 145 -13.63 5.76 -7.98
CA ILE A 145 -13.55 4.36 -8.42
C ILE A 145 -14.83 3.96 -9.18
N GLY A 146 -15.99 4.39 -8.69
CA GLY A 146 -17.34 4.12 -9.23
C GLY A 146 -17.67 4.80 -10.56
N ILE A 147 -17.04 5.93 -10.91
CA ILE A 147 -17.25 6.66 -12.18
C ILE A 147 -16.89 5.80 -13.43
N GLY A 148 -16.29 4.62 -13.26
CA GLY A 148 -16.10 3.65 -14.34
C GLY A 148 -17.21 2.60 -14.53
N ARG A 149 -18.19 2.48 -13.63
CA ARG A 149 -19.29 1.48 -13.77
C ARG A 149 -20.45 1.94 -14.66
N GLU A 150 -20.51 3.21 -15.04
CA GLU A 150 -21.60 3.74 -15.89
C GLU A 150 -21.34 3.64 -17.40
N ARG A 151 -20.15 3.20 -17.85
CA ARG A 151 -19.87 3.07 -19.29
C ARG A 151 -20.22 1.71 -19.91
N ASP A 152 -20.66 0.72 -19.13
CA ASP A 152 -20.98 -0.64 -19.63
C ASP A 152 -22.44 -1.08 -19.47
N ARG A 153 -23.37 -0.14 -19.21
CA ARG A 153 -24.82 -0.42 -19.26
C ARG A 153 -25.54 0.22 -20.44
N GLY A 154 -24.84 0.36 -21.55
CA GLY A 154 -25.34 1.03 -22.75
C GLY A 154 -25.08 0.27 -24.04
N MET A 155 -25.28 -1.04 -24.09
CA MET A 155 -25.59 -1.74 -25.35
C MET A 155 -26.51 -2.93 -25.08
N SER A 156 -27.81 -2.66 -25.11
CA SER A 156 -28.83 -3.63 -25.48
C SER A 156 -29.74 -2.93 -26.48
N LEU A 157 -29.45 -3.14 -27.75
CA LEU A 157 -30.38 -3.02 -28.87
C LEU A 157 -30.21 -4.28 -29.72
#